data_AF-A0A937YK56-F1
#
_entry.id   AF-A0A937YK56-F1
#
_cell.length_a   1.000
_cell.length_b   1.000
_cell.length_c   1.000
_cell.angle_alpha   90.00
_cell.angle_beta   90.00
_cell.angle_gamma   90.00
#
_symmetry.space_group_name_H-M   'P 1'
#
loop_
_entity.id
_entity.type
_entity.pdbx_description
1 polymer ?
#
loop_
_entity_poly.entity_id
_entity_poly.type
_entity_poly.pdbx_seq_one_letter_code
_entity_poly.pdbx_strand_id
1 'polypeptide(L)'
;EAELGLIKLAATWPRVLEQAALAHEPHRLAFFLQELAAAFHRLWNKGNDDPKFRFIMPDDSALTTARVGLIVAVSLVIAAGLRLFGITPVEEMRAK
;
A
#
# COMPACT_ATOMS: atom_id res chain seq x y z
N GLU A 1 8.68 12.96 4.67
CA GLU A 1 7.76 13.18 3.53
C GLU A 1 7.30 11.90 2.85
N ALA A 2 8.20 11.01 2.41
CA ALA A 2 7.81 9.83 1.60
C ALA A 2 6.84 8.86 2.33
N GLU A 3 7.15 8.46 3.58
CA GLU A 3 6.27 7.60 4.39
C GLU A 3 4.92 8.29 4.67
N LEU A 4 4.96 9.58 5.06
CA LEU A 4 3.75 10.36 5.32
C LEU A 4 2.87 10.50 4.07
N GLY A 5 3.47 10.60 2.88
CA GLY A 5 2.75 10.60 1.61
C GLY A 5 2.02 9.29 1.38
N LEU A 6 2.68 8.16 1.61
CA LEU A 6 2.05 6.84 1.51
C LEU A 6 0.92 6.65 2.53
N ILE A 7 1.13 7.10 3.78
CA ILE A 7 0.10 7.07 4.83
C ILE A 7 -1.13 7.87 4.40
N LYS A 8 -0.93 9.10 3.92
CA LYS A 8 -2.02 9.96 3.45
C LYS A 8 -2.78 9.33 2.29
N LEU A 9 -2.07 8.74 1.33
CA LEU A 9 -2.69 8.05 0.19
C LEU A 9 -3.50 6.83 0.65
N ALA A 10 -2.94 5.97 1.50
CA ALA A 10 -3.67 4.81 2.03
C ALA A 10 -4.92 5.23 2.81
N ALA A 11 -4.84 6.33 3.57
CA ALA A 11 -5.95 6.86 4.36
C ALA A 11 -7.13 7.41 3.52
N THR A 12 -6.95 7.69 2.22
CA THR A 12 -8.06 8.13 1.36
C THR A 12 -8.91 6.98 0.83
N TRP A 13 -8.48 5.72 1.02
CA TRP A 13 -9.18 4.53 0.52
C TRP A 13 -10.69 4.50 0.83
N PRO A 14 -11.16 4.71 2.08
CA PRO A 14 -12.59 4.64 2.39
C PRO A 14 -13.42 5.64 1.58
N ARG A 15 -12.89 6.86 1.39
CA ARG A 15 -13.57 7.91 0.61
C ARG A 15 -13.61 7.56 -0.88
N VAL A 16 -12.50 7.06 -1.43
CA VAL A 16 -12.44 6.65 -2.84
C VAL A 16 -13.41 5.50 -3.11
N LEU A 17 -13.50 4.54 -2.19
CA LEU A 17 -14.44 3.42 -2.24
C LEU A 17 -15.89 3.89 -2.26
N GLU A 18 -16.28 4.76 -1.33
CA GLU A 18 -17.62 5.33 -1.27
C GLU A 18 -17.98 6.10 -2.55
N GLN A 19 -17.07 6.96 -3.03
CA GLN A 19 -17.28 7.73 -4.25
C GLN A 19 -17.42 6.85 -5.49
N ALA A 20 -16.60 5.79 -5.61
CA ALA A 20 -16.69 4.85 -6.72
C ALA A 20 -18.02 4.08 -6.70
N ALA A 21 -18.50 3.70 -5.52
CA ALA A 21 -19.78 3.02 -5.35
C ALA A 21 -20.96 3.93 -5.72
N LEU A 22 -20.99 5.16 -5.19
CA LEU A 22 -22.06 6.13 -5.46
C LEU A 22 -22.13 6.54 -6.95
N ALA A 23 -20.98 6.65 -7.61
CA ALA A 23 -20.90 7.00 -9.02
C ALA A 23 -21.11 5.79 -9.96
N HIS A 24 -21.15 4.56 -9.43
CA HIS A 24 -21.12 3.33 -10.23
C HIS A 24 -19.88 3.22 -11.14
N GLU A 25 -18.73 3.67 -10.65
CA GLU A 25 -17.47 3.80 -11.41
C GLU A 25 -16.35 2.93 -10.78
N PRO A 26 -16.40 1.59 -10.92
CA PRO A 26 -15.45 0.69 -10.27
C PRO A 26 -14.00 0.86 -10.75
N HIS A 27 -13.80 1.42 -11.95
CA HIS A 27 -12.47 1.70 -12.49
C HIS A 27 -11.66 2.67 -11.61
N ARG A 28 -12.31 3.55 -10.83
CA ARG A 28 -11.64 4.45 -9.88
C ARG A 28 -10.86 3.69 -8.82
N LEU A 29 -11.39 2.55 -8.37
CA LEU A 29 -10.69 1.69 -7.42
C LEU A 29 -9.43 1.09 -8.05
N ALA A 30 -9.49 0.70 -9.33
CA ALA A 30 -8.35 0.11 -10.01
C ALA A 30 -7.20 1.13 -10.13
N PHE A 31 -7.52 2.36 -10.52
CA PHE A 31 -6.55 3.45 -10.58
C PHE A 31 -5.95 3.78 -9.21
N PHE A 32 -6.78 3.83 -8.16
CA PHE A 32 -6.29 4.04 -6.80
C PHE A 32 -5.33 2.93 -6.34
N LEU A 33 -5.68 1.66 -6.57
CA LEU A 33 -4.82 0.55 -6.18
C LEU A 33 -3.49 0.56 -6.96
N GLN A 34 -3.51 0.91 -8.24
CA GLN A 34 -2.28 1.10 -9.02
C GLN A 34 -1.42 2.24 -8.45
N GLU A 35 -2.02 3.36 -8.10
CA GLU A 35 -1.31 4.49 -7.49
C GLU A 35 -0.69 4.10 -6.14
N LEU A 36 -1.45 3.44 -5.27
CA LEU A 36 -1.00 2.97 -3.96
C LEU A 36 0.15 1.99 -4.08
N ALA A 37 0.04 1.00 -4.98
CA ALA A 37 1.09 0.03 -5.24
C ALA A 37 2.36 0.71 -5.78
N ALA A 38 2.22 1.67 -6.70
CA ALA A 38 3.35 2.42 -7.23
C ALA A 38 4.01 3.31 -6.16
N ALA A 39 3.24 3.96 -5.29
CA ALA A 39 3.76 4.75 -4.18
C ALA A 39 4.53 3.88 -3.18
N PHE A 40 3.98 2.72 -2.83
CA PHE A 40 4.67 1.74 -2.00
C PHE A 40 5.97 1.25 -2.66
N HIS A 41 5.95 0.87 -3.94
CA HIS A 41 7.13 0.41 -4.67
C HIS A 41 8.24 1.47 -4.72
N ARG A 42 7.88 2.74 -4.91
CA ARG A 42 8.86 3.86 -4.83
C ARG A 42 9.48 3.97 -3.43
N LEU A 43 8.67 3.86 -2.37
CA LEU A 43 9.19 3.91 -1.00
C LEU A 43 10.10 2.72 -0.70
N TRP A 44 9.73 1.52 -1.13
CA TRP A 44 10.54 0.30 -1.04
C TRP A 44 11.91 0.47 -1.67
N ASN A 45 11.95 0.92 -2.92
CA ASN A 45 13.22 1.07 -3.65
C ASN A 45 14.11 2.16 -3.06
N LYS A 46 13.53 3.17 -2.41
CA LYS A 46 14.31 4.26 -1.79
C LYS A 46 15.30 3.75 -0.71
N GLY A 47 15.02 2.62 -0.08
CA GLY A 47 15.93 1.97 0.88
C GLY A 47 17.20 1.38 0.25
N ASN A 48 17.24 1.24 -1.08
CA ASN A 48 18.45 0.85 -1.81
C ASN A 48 19.42 2.04 -1.93
N ASP A 49 18.89 3.24 -2.19
CA ASP A 49 19.67 4.46 -2.36
C ASP A 49 20.10 5.06 -1.02
N ASP A 50 19.20 5.04 -0.04
CA ASP A 50 19.42 5.63 1.29
C ASP A 50 18.93 4.65 2.37
N PRO A 51 19.85 3.96 3.08
CA PRO A 51 19.53 2.96 4.08
C PRO A 51 18.57 3.44 5.19
N LYS A 52 18.48 4.75 5.44
CA LYS A 52 17.57 5.28 6.46
C LYS A 52 16.08 5.04 6.13
N PHE A 53 15.76 4.76 4.86
CA PHE A 53 14.41 4.42 4.41
C PHE A 53 14.14 2.91 4.34
N ARG A 54 15.09 2.05 4.74
CA ARG A 54 14.84 0.61 4.81
C ARG A 54 13.76 0.30 5.85
N PHE A 55 12.89 -0.64 5.53
CA PHE A 55 11.80 -1.01 6.43
C PHE A 55 12.29 -1.67 7.73
N ILE A 56 13.40 -2.40 7.66
CA ILE A 56 14.01 -3.07 8.81
C ILE A 56 15.26 -2.29 9.22
N MET A 57 15.26 -1.78 10.44
CA MET A 57 16.34 -1.03 11.07
C MET A 57 16.86 -1.83 12.28
N PRO A 58 18.03 -2.51 12.17
CA PRO A 58 18.53 -3.39 13.22
C PRO A 58 18.65 -2.73 14.60
N ASP A 59 19.04 -1.46 14.60
CA ASP A 59 19.29 -0.67 15.82
C ASP A 59 18.07 0.14 16.29
N ASP A 60 16.94 0.04 15.58
CA ASP A 60 15.70 0.77 15.91
C ASP A 60 14.48 -0.12 15.70
N SER A 61 14.15 -0.89 16.73
CA SER A 61 13.00 -1.79 16.73
C SER A 61 11.67 -1.03 16.67
N ALA A 62 11.56 0.13 17.33
CA ALA A 62 10.35 0.94 17.33
C ALA A 62 10.01 1.46 15.93
N LEU A 63 11.01 1.98 15.22
CA LEU A 63 10.84 2.43 13.84
C LEU A 63 10.55 1.26 12.91
N THR A 64 11.21 0.12 13.09
CA THR A 64 10.92 -1.11 12.33
C THR A 64 9.46 -1.53 12.51
N THR A 65 8.95 -1.58 13.75
CA THR A 65 7.56 -1.93 14.04
C THR A 65 6.59 -0.95 13.39
N ALA A 66 6.84 0.36 13.46
CA ALA A 66 6.01 1.36 12.80
C ALA A 66 5.97 1.18 11.28
N ARG A 67 7.12 0.90 10.66
CA ARG A 67 7.25 0.66 9.21
C ARG A 67 6.59 -0.65 8.76
N VAL A 68 6.68 -1.71 9.55
CA VAL A 68 5.94 -2.96 9.31
C VAL A 68 4.43 -2.72 9.42
N GLY A 69 3.98 -1.94 10.40
CA GLY A 69 2.57 -1.54 10.50
C GLY A 69 2.07 -0.82 9.25
N LEU A 70 2.90 0.07 8.66
CA LEU A 70 2.60 0.72 7.39
C LEU A 70 2.52 -0.28 6.22
N ILE A 71 3.44 -1.24 6.12
CA ILE A 71 3.39 -2.30 5.10
C ILE A 71 2.08 -3.09 5.21
N VAL A 72 1.70 -3.49 6.43
CA VAL A 72 0.47 -4.24 6.69
C VAL A 72 -0.76 -3.42 6.32
N ALA A 73 -0.80 -2.13 6.67
CA ALA A 73 -1.92 -1.26 6.29
C ALA A 73 -2.09 -1.19 4.76
N VAL A 74 -0.99 -1.03 4.02
CA VAL A 74 -1.01 -0.99 2.55
C VAL A 74 -1.44 -2.34 1.97
N SER A 75 -0.94 -3.46 2.49
CA SER A 75 -1.32 -4.79 2.01
C SER A 75 -2.80 -5.08 2.23
N LEU A 76 -3.37 -4.66 3.37
CA LEU A 76 -4.80 -4.79 3.66
C LEU A 76 -5.66 -4.00 2.67
N VAL A 77 -5.27 -2.77 2.33
CA VAL A 77 -6.00 -1.95 1.34
C VAL A 77 -5.95 -2.60 -0.05
N ILE A 78 -4.77 -3.05 -0.49
CA ILE A 78 -4.62 -3.74 -1.78
C ILE A 78 -5.44 -5.02 -1.81
N ALA A 79 -5.36 -5.84 -0.76
CA ALA A 79 -6.12 -7.09 -0.66
C ALA A 79 -7.63 -6.83 -0.67
N ALA A 80 -8.11 -5.82 0.05
CA ALA A 80 -9.52 -5.45 0.06
C ALA A 80 -9.99 -5.03 -1.34
N GLY A 81 -9.22 -4.19 -2.04
CA GLY A 81 -9.55 -3.76 -3.39
C GLY A 81 -9.55 -4.90 -4.41
N LEU A 82 -8.57 -5.81 -4.35
CA LEU A 82 -8.52 -7.00 -5.21
C LEU A 82 -9.74 -7.91 -4.98
N ARG A 83 -10.16 -8.12 -3.72
CA ARG A 83 -11.36 -8.90 -3.41
C ARG A 83 -12.62 -8.29 -4.00
N LEU A 84 -12.74 -6.96 -4.03
CA LEU A 84 -13.86 -6.27 -4.69
C LEU A 84 -13.91 -6.53 -6.21
N PHE A 85 -12.76 -6.81 -6.84
CA PHE A 85 -12.69 -7.21 -8.25
C PHE A 85 -12.87 -8.72 -8.48
N GLY A 86 -13.20 -9.50 -7.44
CA GLY A 86 -13.28 -10.95 -7.53
C GLY A 86 -11.92 -11.64 -7.66
N ILE A 87 -10.82 -10.93 -7.38
CA ILE A 87 -9.47 -11.47 -7.42
C ILE A 87 -9.09 -11.91 -6.00
N THR A 88 -8.66 -13.17 -5.85
CA THR A 88 -8.12 -13.65 -4.57
C THR A 88 -6.69 -13.12 -4.40
N PRO A 89 -6.42 -12.27 -3.39
CA PRO A 89 -5.06 -11.81 -3.10
C PRO A 89 -4.23 -13.00 -2.62
N VAL A 90 -3.05 -13.18 -3.20
CA VAL A 90 -2.09 -14.20 -2.75
C VAL A 90 -1.11 -13.59 -1.75
N GLU A 91 -0.64 -14.39 -0.79
CA GLU A 91 0.38 -13.96 0.17
C GLU A 91 1.78 -13.94 -0.45
N GLU A 92 2.02 -14.79 -1.45
CA GLU A 92 3.31 -14.93 -2.13
C GLU A 92 3.08 -15.19 -3.62
N MET A 93 3.81 -14.46 -4.47
CA MET A 93 3.86 -14.74 -5.92
C MET A 93 4.88 -15.84 -6.17
N ARG A 94 4.42 -17.08 -6.31
CA ARG A 94 5.26 -18.20 -6.74
C ARG A 94 5.30 -18.24 -8.26
N ALA A 95 6.50 -18.23 -8.85
CA ALA A 95 6.66 -18.63 -10.24
C ALA A 95 6.25 -20.12 -10.35
N LYS A 96 5.50 -20.45 -11.40
CA LYS A 96 5.23 -21.86 -11.75
C LYS A 96 6.51 -22.55 -12.19
#